data_AF-A0A3D1ZDJ0-F1
#
_entry.id   AF-A0A3D1ZDJ0-F1
#
_cell.length_a   1.000
_cell.length_b   1.000
_cell.length_c   1.000
_cell.angle_alpha   90.00
_cell.angle_beta   90.00
_cell.angle_gamma   90.00
#
_symmetry.space_group_name_H-M   'P 1'
#
loop_
_entity.id
_entity.type
_entity.pdbx_description
1 polymer ?
#
loop_
_entity_poly.entity_id
_entity_poly.type
_entity_poly.pdbx_seq_one_letter_code
_entity_poly.pdbx_strand_id
1 'polypeptide(L)'
;MPTQATDEERQKQTDEMDEAIGTLRELWDTEIRPTMEAELGRAKSVQLRSLTDSELLEQLDDYLELSVKHWKFHNQVVGPTHSSVHRLSMLYKEIMGDVTDDEPYRLIRGLDNKSLETDLAIQELAKKVREAPETLRIFINNDEPSEILSSLDRSAEGTQFLKMLDKFLDVYGLRPTGFDALYPSWKEDPSFVILNIRSFIQSSPRDIRTEQETLSEDAEQCQQMVLAKIGDDRDRIAEFQTCLEHARELWPLKEDHAFYIDQGSAACLRILLAEVGRRLSSHGVINDSDDVFYLTLDEALTALKSPTSENLGDLATERRNQRDAQIKIIPPAFLG
;
A
#
# COMPACT_ATOMS: atom_id res chain seq x y z
N MET A 1 -14.84 28.78 -14.66
CA MET A 1 -14.08 27.94 -15.59
C MET A 1 -12.62 28.05 -15.22
N PRO A 2 -11.86 26.97 -15.08
CA PRO A 2 -10.42 27.08 -14.86
C PRO A 2 -9.81 27.80 -16.07
N THR A 3 -9.07 28.88 -15.82
CA THR A 3 -8.33 29.60 -16.86
C THR A 3 -7.35 28.61 -17.50
N GLN A 4 -7.39 28.47 -18.83
CA GLN A 4 -6.40 27.66 -19.54
C GLN A 4 -5.01 28.26 -19.28
N ALA A 5 -4.05 27.42 -18.90
CA ALA A 5 -2.67 27.83 -18.72
C ALA A 5 -2.14 28.51 -19.99
N THR A 6 -1.29 29.51 -19.84
CA THR A 6 -0.54 30.15 -20.93
C THR A 6 0.52 29.19 -21.48
N ASP A 7 1.07 29.50 -22.67
CA ASP A 7 2.17 28.72 -23.24
C ASP A 7 3.41 28.72 -22.33
N GLU A 8 3.70 29.86 -21.70
CA GLU A 8 4.80 29.99 -20.73
C GLU A 8 4.58 29.11 -19.49
N GLU A 9 3.35 29.06 -18.96
CA GLU A 9 3.01 28.18 -17.84
C GLU A 9 3.09 26.70 -18.22
N ARG A 10 2.67 26.32 -19.43
CA ARG A 10 2.83 24.94 -19.93
C ARG A 10 4.29 24.54 -20.07
N GLN A 11 5.13 25.42 -20.61
CA GLN A 11 6.56 25.15 -20.77
C GLN A 11 7.21 24.97 -19.40
N LYS A 12 6.95 25.89 -18.47
CA LYS A 12 7.45 25.79 -17.10
C LYS A 12 7.05 24.49 -16.41
N GLN A 13 5.78 24.07 -16.53
CA GLN A 13 5.31 22.79 -15.98
C GLN A 13 6.02 21.58 -16.61
N THR A 14 6.37 21.67 -17.89
CA THR A 14 7.10 20.62 -18.59
C THR A 14 8.53 20.53 -18.06
N ASP A 15 9.23 21.67 -17.93
CA ASP A 15 10.60 21.73 -17.43
C ASP A 15 10.69 21.23 -15.96
N GLU A 16 9.73 21.64 -15.11
CA GLU A 16 9.65 21.17 -13.72
C GLU A 16 9.41 19.65 -13.65
N MET A 17 8.61 19.09 -14.57
CA MET A 17 8.38 17.65 -14.65
C MET A 17 9.62 16.89 -15.16
N ASP A 18 10.37 17.47 -16.10
CA ASP A 18 11.63 16.89 -16.60
C ASP A 18 12.65 16.76 -15.47
N GLU A 19 12.84 17.84 -14.70
CA GLU A 19 13.71 17.84 -13.53
C GLU A 19 13.24 16.83 -12.47
N ALA A 20 11.94 16.77 -12.21
CA ALA A 20 11.38 15.83 -11.24
C ALA A 20 11.57 14.38 -11.68
N ILE A 21 11.36 14.05 -12.96
CA ILE A 21 11.64 12.70 -13.50
C ILE A 21 13.12 12.36 -13.34
N GLY A 22 14.02 13.29 -13.69
CA GLY A 22 15.47 13.06 -13.65
C GLY A 22 16.04 12.89 -12.23
N THR A 23 15.36 13.39 -11.20
CA THR A 23 15.87 13.41 -9.81
C THR A 23 15.07 12.54 -8.85
N LEU A 24 13.85 12.09 -9.21
CA LEU A 24 12.95 11.38 -8.30
C LEU A 24 13.57 10.13 -7.70
N ARG A 25 14.34 9.35 -8.47
CA ARG A 25 14.97 8.13 -7.95
C ARG A 25 15.95 8.43 -6.82
N GLU A 26 16.79 9.45 -6.99
CA GLU A 26 17.75 9.89 -5.97
C GLU A 26 17.01 10.43 -4.74
N LEU A 27 16.00 11.29 -4.94
CA LEU A 27 15.16 11.82 -3.86
C LEU A 27 14.50 10.69 -3.06
N TRP A 28 13.97 9.68 -3.76
CA TRP A 28 13.36 8.51 -3.12
C TRP A 28 14.36 7.76 -2.24
N ASP A 29 15.53 7.45 -2.78
CA ASP A 29 16.53 6.62 -2.10
C ASP A 29 17.23 7.33 -0.93
N THR A 30 17.43 8.65 -1.04
CA THR A 30 18.23 9.43 -0.09
C THR A 30 17.40 10.15 0.97
N GLU A 31 16.15 10.51 0.66
CA GLU A 31 15.31 11.29 1.55
C GLU A 31 13.99 10.57 1.88
N ILE A 32 13.17 10.24 0.88
CA ILE A 32 11.79 9.80 1.12
C ILE A 32 11.77 8.44 1.82
N ARG A 33 12.36 7.39 1.23
CA ARG A 33 12.32 6.04 1.81
C ARG A 33 12.96 5.99 3.20
N PRO A 34 14.18 6.52 3.43
CA PRO A 34 14.78 6.52 4.77
C PRO A 34 13.94 7.27 5.81
N THR A 35 13.33 8.39 5.42
CA THR A 35 12.41 9.12 6.31
C THR A 35 11.19 8.27 6.65
N MET A 36 10.52 7.69 5.64
CA MET A 36 9.35 6.84 5.87
C MET A 36 9.68 5.63 6.76
N GLU A 37 10.81 4.96 6.52
CA GLU A 37 11.25 3.83 7.34
C GLU A 37 11.49 4.24 8.80
N ALA A 38 12.13 5.39 9.04
CA ALA A 38 12.37 5.89 10.38
C ALA A 38 11.08 6.27 11.11
N GLU A 39 10.18 7.00 10.45
CA GLU A 39 8.93 7.48 11.05
C GLU A 39 7.94 6.32 11.30
N LEU A 40 7.76 5.42 10.34
CA LEU A 40 6.94 4.21 10.55
C LEU A 40 7.55 3.28 11.60
N GLY A 41 8.89 3.17 11.63
CA GLY A 41 9.61 2.44 12.66
C GLY A 41 9.32 2.99 14.07
N ARG A 42 9.35 4.33 14.22
CA ARG A 42 9.03 5.00 15.48
C ARG A 42 7.57 4.74 15.87
N ALA A 43 6.62 4.93 14.96
CA ALA A 43 5.20 4.69 15.21
C ALA A 43 4.93 3.24 15.66
N LYS A 44 5.55 2.25 15.02
CA LYS A 44 5.46 0.82 15.41
C LYS A 44 6.03 0.52 16.79
N SER A 45 6.97 1.32 17.27
CA SER A 45 7.66 1.08 18.55
C SER A 45 6.88 1.61 19.78
N VAL A 46 5.85 2.43 19.57
CA VAL A 46 5.08 3.03 20.66
C VAL A 46 4.16 1.99 21.29
N GLN A 47 4.29 1.80 22.60
CA GLN A 47 3.39 0.95 23.39
C GLN A 47 2.11 1.71 23.74
N LEU A 48 1.17 1.81 22.80
CA LEU A 48 -0.03 2.65 22.95
C LEU A 48 -0.84 2.38 24.21
N ARG A 49 -0.89 1.12 24.67
CA ARG A 49 -1.62 0.72 25.89
C ARG A 49 -1.01 1.24 27.18
N SER A 50 0.27 1.62 27.20
CA SER A 50 0.91 2.18 28.39
C SER A 50 0.79 3.70 28.50
N LEU A 51 0.32 4.38 27.44
CA LEU A 51 0.14 5.82 27.43
C LEU A 51 -1.08 6.23 28.26
N THR A 52 -1.02 7.39 28.89
CA THR A 52 -2.18 8.13 29.39
C THR A 52 -3.03 8.68 28.24
N ASP A 53 -4.23 9.19 28.52
CA ASP A 53 -5.08 9.80 27.47
C ASP A 53 -4.44 11.04 26.87
N SER A 54 -3.77 11.85 27.71
CA SER A 54 -3.04 13.04 27.25
C SER A 54 -1.86 12.68 26.34
N GLU A 55 -1.08 11.66 26.71
CA GLU A 55 0.05 11.21 25.89
C GLU A 55 -0.43 10.60 24.57
N LEU A 56 -1.55 9.87 24.55
CA LEU A 56 -2.13 9.35 23.30
C LEU A 56 -2.59 10.48 22.38
N LEU A 57 -3.20 11.54 22.93
CA LEU A 57 -3.61 12.71 22.16
C LEU A 57 -2.41 13.45 21.56
N GLU A 58 -1.33 13.63 22.34
CA GLU A 58 -0.07 14.21 21.84
C GLU A 58 0.53 13.37 20.71
N GLN A 59 0.58 12.03 20.88
CA GLN A 59 1.04 11.13 19.82
C GLN A 59 0.19 11.23 18.55
N LEU A 60 -1.12 11.43 18.68
CA LEU A 60 -2.00 11.58 17.53
C LEU A 60 -1.80 12.92 16.82
N ASP A 61 -1.71 14.02 17.58
CA ASP A 61 -1.45 15.35 17.02
C ASP A 61 -0.12 15.35 16.24
N ASP A 62 0.95 14.80 16.83
CA ASP A 62 2.25 14.62 16.18
C ASP A 62 2.13 13.77 14.90
N TYR A 63 1.38 12.66 14.96
CA TYR A 63 1.24 11.76 13.82
C TYR A 63 0.39 12.36 12.69
N LEU A 64 -0.60 13.19 13.01
CA LEU A 64 -1.39 13.92 12.01
C LEU A 64 -0.51 14.89 11.22
N GLU A 65 0.38 15.63 11.90
CA GLU A 65 1.36 16.49 11.23
C GLU A 65 2.31 15.69 10.33
N LEU A 66 2.80 14.54 10.82
CA LEU A 66 3.60 13.61 10.03
C LEU A 66 2.84 13.09 8.80
N SER A 67 1.56 12.75 8.94
CA SER A 67 0.74 12.26 7.83
C SER A 67 0.63 13.30 6.71
N VAL A 68 0.54 14.59 7.04
CA VAL A 68 0.56 15.68 6.04
C VAL A 68 1.91 15.70 5.30
N LYS A 69 3.03 15.49 6.00
CA LYS A 69 4.35 15.36 5.37
C LYS A 69 4.41 14.13 4.45
N HIS A 70 3.91 12.98 4.89
CA HIS A 70 3.88 11.76 4.08
C HIS A 70 3.09 11.96 2.77
N TRP A 71 1.94 12.66 2.82
CA TRP A 71 1.17 12.98 1.61
C TRP A 71 1.86 13.99 0.69
N LYS A 72 2.75 14.86 1.20
CA LYS A 72 3.61 15.67 0.33
C LYS A 72 4.59 14.79 -0.45
N PHE A 73 5.20 13.79 0.20
CA PHE A 73 6.04 12.81 -0.49
C PHE A 73 5.26 12.00 -1.52
N HIS A 74 4.02 11.58 -1.21
CA HIS A 74 3.15 10.92 -2.19
C HIS A 74 3.03 11.75 -3.47
N ASN A 75 2.69 13.04 -3.34
CA ASN A 75 2.53 13.92 -4.48
C ASN A 75 3.83 14.12 -5.29
N GLN A 76 4.99 14.15 -4.61
CA GLN A 76 6.29 14.24 -5.26
C GLN A 76 6.66 12.97 -6.06
N VAL A 77 6.16 11.80 -5.66
CA VAL A 77 6.46 10.52 -6.33
C VAL A 77 5.49 10.23 -7.47
N VAL A 78 4.19 10.41 -7.24
CA VAL A 78 3.14 9.95 -8.17
C VAL A 78 3.21 10.66 -9.52
N GLY A 79 3.39 11.99 -9.52
CA GLY A 79 3.41 12.79 -10.74
C GLY A 79 4.51 12.39 -11.72
N PRO A 80 5.79 12.41 -11.32
CA PRO A 80 6.90 12.02 -12.19
C PRO A 80 6.87 10.54 -12.57
N THR A 81 6.47 9.65 -11.66
CA THR A 81 6.32 8.21 -11.96
C THR A 81 5.35 7.98 -13.12
N HIS A 82 4.15 8.55 -13.08
CA HIS A 82 3.17 8.39 -14.16
C HIS A 82 3.59 9.12 -15.44
N SER A 83 4.20 10.30 -15.31
CA SER A 83 4.67 11.09 -16.46
C SER A 83 5.78 10.39 -17.23
N SER A 84 6.73 9.73 -16.54
CA SER A 84 7.80 8.96 -17.18
C SER A 84 7.26 7.80 -18.04
N VAL A 85 6.31 7.03 -17.52
CA VAL A 85 5.67 5.93 -18.26
C VAL A 85 4.77 6.45 -19.39
N HIS A 86 4.07 7.57 -19.17
CA HIS A 86 3.28 8.20 -20.22
C HIS A 86 4.16 8.61 -21.42
N ARG A 87 5.32 9.22 -21.17
CA ARG A 87 6.28 9.60 -22.22
C ARG A 87 6.81 8.38 -22.97
N LEU A 88 7.22 7.34 -22.26
CA LEU A 88 7.62 6.07 -22.88
C LEU A 88 6.49 5.49 -23.75
N SER A 89 5.24 5.51 -23.27
CA SER A 89 4.07 5.00 -24.00
C SER A 89 3.80 5.78 -25.28
N MET A 90 3.88 7.12 -25.23
CA MET A 90 3.71 7.98 -26.40
C MET A 90 4.82 7.74 -27.43
N LEU A 91 6.07 7.69 -27.00
CA LEU A 91 7.22 7.42 -27.85
C LEU A 91 7.15 6.02 -28.49
N TYR A 92 6.76 5.01 -27.71
CA TYR A 92 6.55 3.65 -28.21
C TYR A 92 5.53 3.63 -29.35
N LYS A 93 4.38 4.27 -29.18
CA LYS A 93 3.32 4.34 -30.19
C LYS A 93 3.77 5.09 -31.44
N GLU A 94 4.56 6.15 -31.27
CA GLU A 94 5.12 6.88 -32.41
C GLU A 94 6.07 6.00 -33.25
N ILE A 95 6.89 5.16 -32.60
CA ILE A 95 7.84 4.26 -33.26
C ILE A 95 7.14 3.04 -33.89
N MET A 96 6.24 2.40 -33.12
CA MET A 96 5.65 1.12 -33.48
C MET A 96 4.39 1.25 -34.34
N GLY A 97 3.71 2.40 -34.29
CA GLY A 97 2.49 2.67 -35.04
C GLY A 97 1.23 2.24 -34.29
N ASP A 98 0.32 1.59 -35.01
CA ASP A 98 -0.98 1.15 -34.47
C ASP A 98 -0.81 -0.08 -33.56
N VAL A 99 -0.77 0.17 -32.25
CA VAL A 99 -0.56 -0.81 -31.18
C VAL A 99 -1.60 -0.61 -30.08
N THR A 100 -1.83 -1.63 -29.27
CA THR A 100 -2.75 -1.52 -28.13
C THR A 100 -2.14 -0.68 -27.00
N ASP A 101 -3.00 -0.11 -26.13
CA ASP A 101 -2.56 0.75 -25.03
C ASP A 101 -1.69 0.01 -23.99
N ASP A 102 -1.80 -1.32 -23.89
CA ASP A 102 -1.06 -2.15 -22.95
C ASP A 102 0.32 -2.60 -23.48
N GLU A 103 0.57 -2.51 -24.79
CA GLU A 103 1.80 -3.00 -25.41
C GLU A 103 3.06 -2.29 -24.88
N PRO A 104 3.11 -0.95 -24.71
CA PRO A 104 4.27 -0.27 -24.14
C PRO A 104 4.60 -0.73 -22.72
N TYR A 105 3.60 -1.19 -21.95
CA TYR A 105 3.82 -1.64 -20.58
C TYR A 105 4.65 -2.94 -20.52
N ARG A 106 4.78 -3.69 -21.62
CA ARG A 106 5.69 -4.85 -21.69
C ARG A 106 7.12 -4.46 -21.32
N LEU A 107 7.56 -3.26 -21.70
CA LEU A 107 8.92 -2.76 -21.46
C LEU A 107 9.27 -2.56 -19.97
N ILE A 108 8.27 -2.46 -19.10
CA ILE A 108 8.41 -2.16 -17.67
C ILE A 108 7.83 -3.26 -16.77
N ARG A 109 7.65 -4.49 -17.29
CA ARG A 109 7.27 -5.68 -16.50
C ARG A 109 8.51 -6.39 -15.96
N GLY A 110 8.32 -7.26 -14.97
CA GLY A 110 9.40 -8.05 -14.36
C GLY A 110 10.31 -7.28 -13.41
N LEU A 111 10.00 -6.02 -13.10
CA LEU A 111 10.79 -5.18 -12.19
C LEU A 111 10.52 -5.51 -10.72
N ASP A 112 11.58 -5.53 -9.90
CA ASP A 112 11.47 -5.70 -8.45
C ASP A 112 10.77 -4.49 -7.81
N ASN A 113 9.90 -4.75 -6.83
CA ASN A 113 9.15 -3.74 -6.08
C ASN A 113 8.59 -4.33 -4.76
N LYS A 114 8.08 -3.48 -3.86
CA LYS A 114 7.56 -3.91 -2.55
C LYS A 114 6.37 -4.87 -2.61
N SER A 115 5.52 -4.78 -3.63
CA SER A 115 4.38 -5.70 -3.79
C SER A 115 4.85 -7.11 -4.13
N LEU A 116 5.77 -7.24 -5.09
CA LEU A 116 6.40 -8.52 -5.43
C LEU A 116 7.22 -9.08 -4.26
N GLU A 117 7.97 -8.23 -3.55
CA GLU A 117 8.71 -8.63 -2.34
C GLU A 117 7.77 -9.25 -1.29
N THR A 118 6.59 -8.64 -1.10
CA THR A 118 5.57 -9.13 -0.17
C THR A 118 5.02 -10.49 -0.63
N ASP A 119 4.71 -10.66 -1.91
CA ASP A 119 4.17 -11.90 -2.45
C ASP A 119 5.18 -13.07 -2.34
N LEU A 120 6.46 -12.80 -2.59
CA LEU A 120 7.55 -13.77 -2.39
C LEU A 120 7.68 -14.16 -0.91
N ALA A 121 7.56 -13.20 0.00
CA ALA A 121 7.61 -13.48 1.44
C ALA A 121 6.41 -14.34 1.90
N ILE A 122 5.21 -14.14 1.35
CA ILE A 122 4.04 -15.01 1.58
C ILE A 122 4.28 -16.42 1.02
N GLN A 123 4.84 -16.53 -0.18
CA GLN A 123 5.17 -17.81 -0.80
C GLN A 123 6.18 -18.60 0.06
N GLU A 124 7.18 -17.94 0.65
CA GLU A 124 8.12 -18.58 1.58
C GLU A 124 7.43 -19.02 2.88
N LEU A 125 6.47 -18.26 3.42
CA LEU A 125 5.65 -18.73 4.55
C LEU A 125 4.85 -19.98 4.17
N ALA A 126 4.24 -20.03 2.98
CA ALA A 126 3.51 -21.21 2.52
C ALA A 126 4.42 -22.43 2.33
N LYS A 127 5.65 -22.25 1.86
CA LYS A 127 6.66 -23.31 1.83
C LYS A 127 6.99 -23.82 3.22
N LYS A 128 7.15 -22.93 4.20
CA LYS A 128 7.42 -23.30 5.60
C LYS A 128 6.26 -24.09 6.22
N VAL A 129 5.02 -23.76 5.87
CA VAL A 129 3.86 -24.58 6.23
C VAL A 129 3.97 -25.98 5.64
N ARG A 130 4.33 -26.13 4.35
CA ARG A 130 4.46 -27.46 3.71
C ARG A 130 5.59 -28.31 4.31
N GLU A 131 6.64 -27.68 4.84
CA GLU A 131 7.77 -28.35 5.50
C GLU A 131 7.43 -28.84 6.93
N ALA A 132 6.30 -28.39 7.52
CA ALA A 132 5.88 -28.70 8.88
C ALA A 132 4.55 -29.50 8.87
N PRO A 133 4.57 -30.84 9.06
CA PRO A 133 3.40 -31.70 8.85
C PRO A 133 2.18 -31.34 9.69
N GLU A 134 2.35 -30.95 10.96
CA GLU A 134 1.22 -30.60 11.83
C GLU A 134 0.66 -29.22 11.46
N THR A 135 1.53 -28.25 11.17
CA THR A 135 1.12 -26.94 10.62
C THR A 135 0.35 -27.10 9.31
N LEU A 136 0.86 -27.89 8.38
CA LEU A 136 0.19 -28.20 7.12
C LEU A 136 -1.20 -28.81 7.36
N ARG A 137 -1.30 -29.78 8.27
CA ARG A 137 -2.57 -30.43 8.63
C ARG A 137 -3.58 -29.41 9.19
N ILE A 138 -3.13 -28.44 9.99
CA ILE A 138 -3.98 -27.36 10.50
C ILE A 138 -4.49 -26.50 9.36
N PHE A 139 -3.62 -26.07 8.44
CA PHE A 139 -4.03 -25.27 7.29
C PHE A 139 -4.98 -26.04 6.35
N ILE A 140 -4.84 -27.36 6.18
CA ILE A 140 -5.73 -28.13 5.31
C ILE A 140 -7.12 -28.32 5.93
N ASN A 141 -7.20 -28.55 7.24
CA ASN A 141 -8.44 -29.02 7.89
C ASN A 141 -9.39 -27.93 8.38
N ASN A 142 -8.99 -26.66 8.39
CA ASN A 142 -9.82 -25.56 8.90
C ASN A 142 -9.93 -24.49 7.84
N ASP A 143 -11.12 -24.09 7.40
CA ASP A 143 -11.30 -23.04 6.38
C ASP A 143 -11.20 -21.62 6.98
N GLU A 144 -11.63 -21.45 8.22
CA GLU A 144 -11.72 -20.14 8.88
C GLU A 144 -10.35 -19.69 9.44
N PRO A 145 -9.91 -18.45 9.16
CA PRO A 145 -8.62 -17.95 9.65
C PRO A 145 -8.48 -17.99 11.17
N SER A 146 -9.55 -17.69 11.90
CA SER A 146 -9.57 -17.73 13.37
C SER A 146 -9.36 -19.15 13.93
N GLU A 147 -9.91 -20.17 13.26
CA GLU A 147 -9.71 -21.58 13.61
C GLU A 147 -8.28 -22.05 13.30
N ILE A 148 -7.73 -21.61 12.16
CA ILE A 148 -6.32 -21.86 11.80
C ILE A 148 -5.40 -21.26 12.87
N LEU A 149 -5.54 -19.97 13.16
CA LEU A 149 -4.70 -19.25 14.12
C LEU A 149 -4.77 -19.87 15.53
N SER A 150 -5.98 -20.16 16.01
CA SER A 150 -6.16 -20.78 17.34
C SER A 150 -5.64 -22.22 17.42
N SER A 151 -5.67 -22.97 16.31
CA SER A 151 -5.09 -24.31 16.23
C SER A 151 -3.56 -24.28 16.19
N LEU A 152 -2.98 -23.31 15.47
CA LEU A 152 -1.52 -23.10 15.42
C LEU A 152 -0.96 -22.83 16.81
N ASP A 153 -1.62 -21.97 17.59
CA ASP A 153 -1.19 -21.60 18.96
C ASP A 153 -1.14 -22.81 19.93
N ARG A 154 -1.90 -23.86 19.64
CA ARG A 154 -1.98 -25.08 20.47
C ARG A 154 -0.97 -26.17 20.09
N SER A 155 -0.11 -25.93 19.09
CA SER A 155 0.85 -26.92 18.60
C SER A 155 2.27 -26.37 18.59
N ALA A 156 3.27 -27.20 18.90
CA ALA A 156 4.67 -26.75 18.94
C ALA A 156 5.18 -26.25 17.57
N GLU A 157 4.82 -26.93 16.48
CA GLU A 157 5.13 -26.49 15.11
C GLU A 157 4.39 -25.20 14.76
N GLY A 158 3.10 -25.11 15.12
CA GLY A 158 2.29 -23.92 14.89
C GLY A 158 2.80 -22.69 15.64
N THR A 159 3.22 -22.80 16.90
CA THR A 159 3.82 -21.69 17.65
C THR A 159 5.15 -21.23 17.01
N GLN A 160 5.93 -22.13 16.40
CA GLN A 160 7.13 -21.74 15.65
C GLN A 160 6.76 -20.98 14.39
N PHE A 161 5.74 -21.44 13.66
CA PHE A 161 5.22 -20.75 12.49
C PHE A 161 4.64 -19.36 12.84
N LEU A 162 3.90 -19.23 13.94
CA LEU A 162 3.36 -17.95 14.40
C LEU A 162 4.47 -16.91 14.62
N LYS A 163 5.65 -17.30 15.15
CA LYS A 163 6.80 -16.40 15.25
C LYS A 163 7.36 -15.95 13.90
N MET A 164 7.22 -16.77 12.86
CA MET A 164 7.61 -16.40 11.50
C MET A 164 6.58 -15.44 10.88
N LEU A 165 5.30 -15.70 11.14
CA LEU A 165 4.21 -14.81 10.76
C LEU A 165 4.35 -13.44 11.44
N ASP A 166 4.65 -13.39 12.74
CA ASP A 166 4.87 -12.14 13.46
C ASP A 166 6.00 -11.30 12.83
N LYS A 167 7.13 -11.94 12.49
CA LYS A 167 8.23 -11.26 11.78
C LYS A 167 7.82 -10.75 10.41
N PHE A 168 7.01 -11.51 9.69
CA PHE A 168 6.44 -11.07 8.41
C PHE A 168 5.55 -9.84 8.62
N LEU A 169 4.64 -9.87 9.59
CA LEU A 169 3.73 -8.75 9.90
C LEU A 169 4.45 -7.51 10.43
N ASP A 170 5.61 -7.66 11.06
CA ASP A 170 6.44 -6.52 11.47
C ASP A 170 7.03 -5.74 10.30
N VAL A 171 7.27 -6.42 9.17
CA VAL A 171 7.78 -5.82 7.94
C VAL A 171 6.62 -5.39 7.04
N TYR A 172 5.71 -6.31 6.71
CA TYR A 172 4.68 -6.13 5.68
C TYR A 172 3.27 -5.91 6.23
N GLY A 173 3.09 -5.91 7.56
CA GLY A 173 1.77 -5.92 8.18
C GLY A 173 1.06 -4.56 8.25
N LEU A 174 1.75 -3.44 8.00
CA LEU A 174 1.14 -2.11 7.89
C LEU A 174 0.42 -1.92 6.54
N ARG A 175 -0.44 -2.88 6.20
CA ARG A 175 -1.19 -2.93 4.95
C ARG A 175 -2.67 -3.18 5.25
N PRO A 176 -3.58 -2.24 4.91
CA PRO A 176 -4.99 -2.44 5.14
C PRO A 176 -5.59 -3.44 4.14
N THR A 177 -6.70 -4.08 4.52
CA THR A 177 -7.48 -4.96 3.64
C THR A 177 -8.44 -4.20 2.72
N GLY A 178 -8.54 -2.88 2.86
CA GLY A 178 -9.31 -1.98 2.02
C GLY A 178 -8.77 -0.55 2.07
N PHE A 179 -9.44 0.38 1.38
CA PHE A 179 -8.98 1.77 1.25
C PHE A 179 -9.48 2.72 2.36
N ASP A 180 -10.34 2.24 3.24
CA ASP A 180 -10.96 3.03 4.31
C ASP A 180 -10.30 2.71 5.66
N ALA A 181 -10.25 3.70 6.56
CA ALA A 181 -9.78 3.52 7.93
C ALA A 181 -10.63 2.52 8.71
N LEU A 182 -11.78 2.08 8.20
CA LEU A 182 -12.58 0.98 8.74
C LEU A 182 -11.90 -0.40 8.64
N TYR A 183 -10.98 -0.58 7.70
CA TYR A 183 -10.38 -1.89 7.45
C TYR A 183 -9.10 -2.07 8.28
N PRO A 184 -8.99 -3.13 9.10
CA PRO A 184 -7.77 -3.41 9.84
C PRO A 184 -6.58 -3.65 8.91
N SER A 185 -5.41 -3.24 9.39
CA SER A 185 -4.14 -3.65 8.82
C SER A 185 -3.90 -5.15 9.05
N TRP A 186 -3.07 -5.79 8.22
CA TRP A 186 -2.69 -7.19 8.41
C TRP A 186 -2.05 -7.47 9.77
N LYS A 187 -1.42 -6.46 10.37
CA LYS A 187 -0.87 -6.53 11.73
C LYS A 187 -1.95 -6.54 12.81
N GLU A 188 -3.08 -5.86 12.61
CA GLU A 188 -4.23 -5.92 13.50
C GLU A 188 -5.04 -7.21 13.29
N ASP A 189 -5.22 -7.61 12.03
CA ASP A 189 -5.93 -8.83 11.64
C ASP A 189 -5.18 -9.58 10.51
N PRO A 190 -4.47 -10.68 10.83
CA PRO A 190 -3.70 -11.42 9.85
C PRO A 190 -4.55 -12.36 8.97
N SER A 191 -5.88 -12.33 9.07
CA SER A 191 -6.78 -13.24 8.34
C SER A 191 -6.53 -13.26 6.84
N PHE A 192 -6.31 -12.10 6.22
CA PHE A 192 -6.00 -12.00 4.79
C PHE A 192 -4.71 -12.76 4.43
N VAL A 193 -3.67 -12.63 5.25
CA VAL A 193 -2.37 -13.30 5.04
C VAL A 193 -2.53 -14.81 5.19
N ILE A 194 -3.27 -15.26 6.21
CA ILE A 194 -3.57 -16.67 6.45
C ILE A 194 -4.29 -17.30 5.24
N LEU A 195 -5.29 -16.61 4.68
CA LEU A 195 -6.01 -17.07 3.49
C LEU A 195 -5.13 -17.12 2.24
N ASN A 196 -4.21 -16.16 2.07
CA ASN A 196 -3.25 -16.20 0.95
C ASN A 196 -2.29 -17.39 1.08
N ILE A 197 -1.76 -17.64 2.27
CA ILE A 197 -0.91 -18.80 2.54
C ILE A 197 -1.67 -20.10 2.24
N ARG A 198 -2.92 -20.20 2.70
CA ARG A 198 -3.81 -21.33 2.38
C ARG A 198 -3.98 -21.50 0.86
N SER A 199 -4.24 -20.41 0.14
CA SER A 199 -4.39 -20.43 -1.32
C SER A 199 -3.14 -20.97 -2.01
N PHE A 200 -1.94 -20.57 -1.58
CA PHE A 200 -0.69 -21.13 -2.09
C PHE A 200 -0.59 -22.64 -1.81
N ILE A 201 -0.97 -23.09 -0.62
CA ILE A 201 -0.92 -24.52 -0.25
C ILE A 201 -1.86 -25.36 -1.11
N GLN A 202 -3.06 -24.86 -1.40
CA GLN A 202 -4.11 -25.57 -2.14
C GLN A 202 -3.92 -25.52 -3.66
N SER A 203 -3.28 -24.48 -4.17
CA SER A 203 -3.05 -24.29 -5.60
C SER A 203 -1.91 -25.17 -6.13
N SER A 204 -1.87 -25.34 -7.46
CA SER A 204 -0.69 -25.93 -8.11
C SER A 204 0.57 -25.13 -7.75
N PRO A 205 1.75 -25.76 -7.63
CA PRO A 205 2.99 -25.05 -7.34
C PRO A 205 3.19 -23.91 -8.33
N ARG A 206 3.09 -22.69 -7.82
CA ARG A 206 3.40 -21.45 -8.53
C ARG A 206 4.79 -21.01 -8.09
N ASP A 207 5.64 -20.59 -9.02
CA ASP A 207 6.94 -19.98 -8.74
C ASP A 207 6.92 -18.53 -9.22
N ILE A 208 6.81 -17.60 -8.28
CA ILE A 208 6.67 -16.17 -8.58
C ILE A 208 7.96 -15.62 -9.18
N ARG A 209 9.13 -16.15 -8.78
CA ARG A 209 10.43 -15.70 -9.30
C ARG A 209 10.59 -16.12 -10.75
N THR A 210 10.20 -17.34 -11.10
CA THR A 210 10.20 -17.80 -12.51
C THR A 210 9.21 -17.01 -13.37
N GLU A 211 8.01 -16.71 -12.85
CA GLU A 211 7.06 -15.85 -13.57
C GLU A 211 7.62 -14.44 -13.80
N GLN A 212 8.27 -13.86 -12.80
CA GLN A 212 8.93 -12.56 -12.93
C GLN A 212 10.05 -12.60 -13.97
N GLU A 213 10.90 -13.63 -13.96
CA GLU A 213 11.96 -13.82 -14.96
C GLU A 213 11.39 -13.89 -16.38
N THR A 214 10.29 -14.62 -16.57
CA THR A 214 9.59 -14.69 -17.87
C THR A 214 9.11 -13.31 -18.32
N LEU A 215 8.61 -12.48 -17.41
CA LEU A 215 8.20 -11.11 -17.70
C LEU A 215 9.39 -10.20 -18.04
N SER A 216 10.53 -10.38 -17.39
CA SER A 216 11.77 -9.66 -17.70
C SER A 216 12.29 -10.03 -19.09
N GLU A 217 12.27 -11.31 -19.46
CA GLU A 217 12.64 -11.77 -20.80
C GLU A 217 11.71 -11.20 -21.89
N ASP A 218 10.39 -11.13 -21.65
CA ASP A 218 9.44 -10.47 -22.56
C ASP A 218 9.75 -8.97 -22.71
N ALA A 219 10.12 -8.29 -21.62
CA ALA A 219 10.51 -6.88 -21.65
C ALA A 219 11.77 -6.64 -22.49
N GLU A 220 12.76 -7.52 -22.41
CA GLU A 220 13.99 -7.48 -23.22
C GLU A 220 13.69 -7.73 -24.71
N GLN A 221 12.85 -8.71 -25.02
CA GLN A 221 12.42 -8.98 -26.40
C GLN A 221 11.66 -7.78 -26.99
N CYS A 222 10.75 -7.19 -26.22
CA CYS A 222 10.03 -5.99 -26.62
C CYS A 222 10.99 -4.82 -26.90
N GLN A 223 11.99 -4.62 -26.03
CA GLN A 223 13.02 -3.59 -26.24
C GLN A 223 13.80 -3.83 -27.54
N GLN A 224 14.19 -5.06 -27.84
CA GLN A 224 14.89 -5.40 -29.09
C GLN A 224 14.02 -5.14 -30.33
N MET A 225 12.71 -5.42 -30.25
CA MET A 225 11.77 -5.11 -31.34
C MET A 225 11.69 -3.61 -31.62
N VAL A 226 11.62 -2.79 -30.56
CA VAL A 226 11.60 -1.32 -30.71
C VAL A 226 12.91 -0.82 -31.32
N LEU A 227 14.06 -1.28 -30.82
CA LEU A 227 15.37 -0.88 -31.37
C LEU A 227 15.53 -1.28 -32.85
N ALA A 228 15.09 -2.49 -33.22
CA ALA A 228 15.10 -2.93 -34.61
C ALA A 228 14.19 -2.08 -35.52
N LYS A 229 13.07 -1.57 -34.98
CA LYS A 229 12.16 -0.66 -35.68
C LYS A 229 12.77 0.73 -35.91
N ILE A 230 13.52 1.24 -34.93
CA ILE A 230 14.23 2.52 -35.04
C ILE A 230 15.36 2.44 -36.09
N GLY A 231 16.07 1.32 -36.17
CA GLY A 231 17.18 1.15 -37.11
C GLY A 231 18.45 1.87 -36.63
N ASP A 232 19.12 2.62 -37.51
CA ASP A 232 20.41 3.28 -37.23
C ASP A 232 20.29 4.75 -36.77
N ASP A 233 19.07 5.23 -36.50
CA ASP A 233 18.83 6.59 -36.01
C ASP A 233 19.31 6.75 -34.57
N ARG A 234 20.53 7.27 -34.41
CA ARG A 234 21.20 7.38 -33.10
C ARG A 234 20.48 8.31 -32.15
N ASP A 235 19.90 9.41 -32.65
CA ASP A 235 19.23 10.39 -31.80
C ASP A 235 17.93 9.77 -31.27
N ARG A 236 17.20 9.05 -32.12
CA ARG A 236 15.97 8.35 -31.74
C ARG A 236 16.23 7.15 -30.81
N ILE A 237 17.32 6.42 -31.00
CA ILE A 237 17.77 5.38 -30.06
C ILE A 237 18.03 5.99 -28.68
N ALA A 238 18.77 7.10 -28.63
CA ALA A 238 19.12 7.76 -27.36
C ALA A 238 17.87 8.29 -26.63
N GLU A 239 16.92 8.87 -27.36
CA GLU A 239 15.63 9.30 -26.82
C GLU A 239 14.84 8.13 -26.22
N PHE A 240 14.71 7.02 -26.96
CA PHE A 240 14.01 5.83 -26.49
C PHE A 240 14.67 5.22 -25.26
N GLN A 241 16.01 5.10 -25.26
CA GLN A 241 16.76 4.57 -24.12
C GLN A 241 16.56 5.44 -22.88
N THR A 242 16.64 6.77 -23.02
CA THR A 242 16.43 7.71 -21.89
C THR A 242 15.03 7.57 -21.30
N CYS A 243 13.99 7.52 -22.14
CA CYS A 243 12.61 7.32 -21.68
C CYS A 243 12.41 5.95 -21.02
N LEU A 244 13.02 4.90 -21.57
CA LEU A 244 12.94 3.56 -21.02
C LEU A 244 13.65 3.44 -19.66
N GLU A 245 14.82 4.05 -19.53
CA GLU A 245 15.59 4.10 -18.28
C GLU A 245 14.77 4.79 -17.18
N HIS A 246 14.28 6.00 -17.42
CA HIS A 246 13.43 6.70 -16.46
C HIS A 246 12.17 5.89 -16.09
N ALA A 247 11.47 5.32 -17.08
CA ALA A 247 10.29 4.53 -16.80
C ALA A 247 10.62 3.26 -15.97
N ARG A 248 11.72 2.56 -16.26
CA ARG A 248 12.13 1.37 -15.49
C ARG A 248 12.61 1.72 -14.08
N GLU A 249 13.27 2.85 -13.90
CA GLU A 249 13.73 3.30 -12.59
C GLU A 249 12.60 3.77 -11.68
N LEU A 250 11.60 4.47 -12.26
CA LEU A 250 10.53 5.11 -11.51
C LEU A 250 9.27 4.24 -11.39
N TRP A 251 8.98 3.36 -12.34
CA TRP A 251 7.76 2.54 -12.27
C TRP A 251 7.64 1.67 -11.02
N PRO A 252 8.71 1.04 -10.50
CA PRO A 252 8.66 0.34 -9.21
C PRO A 252 8.20 1.22 -8.04
N LEU A 253 8.48 2.54 -8.11
CA LEU A 253 8.07 3.48 -7.08
C LEU A 253 6.55 3.56 -6.95
N LYS A 254 5.77 3.19 -7.98
CA LYS A 254 4.31 3.05 -7.88
C LYS A 254 3.91 2.10 -6.75
N GLU A 255 4.60 0.98 -6.60
CA GLU A 255 4.28 0.00 -5.55
C GLU A 255 5.02 0.33 -4.25
N ASP A 256 6.26 0.83 -4.33
CA ASP A 256 7.05 1.17 -3.15
C ASP A 256 6.46 2.36 -2.37
N HIS A 257 6.02 3.43 -3.05
CA HIS A 257 5.37 4.55 -2.37
C HIS A 257 4.04 4.12 -1.76
N ALA A 258 3.26 3.26 -2.44
CA ALA A 258 2.02 2.76 -1.88
C ALA A 258 2.27 1.94 -0.60
N PHE A 259 3.34 1.13 -0.56
CA PHE A 259 3.72 0.36 0.62
C PHE A 259 4.06 1.25 1.82
N TYR A 260 4.95 2.23 1.65
CA TYR A 260 5.41 3.05 2.77
C TYR A 260 4.41 4.16 3.12
N ILE A 261 3.83 4.83 2.12
CA ILE A 261 3.02 6.04 2.31
C ILE A 261 1.55 5.68 2.40
N ASP A 262 0.94 5.23 1.31
CA ASP A 262 -0.52 5.06 1.24
C ASP A 262 -1.02 4.04 2.25
N GLN A 263 -0.31 2.92 2.36
CA GLN A 263 -0.64 1.81 3.26
C GLN A 263 0.01 2.03 4.63
N GLY A 264 1.34 2.16 4.67
CA GLY A 264 2.10 2.26 5.90
C GLY A 264 1.67 3.43 6.79
N SER A 265 1.59 4.64 6.21
CA SER A 265 1.20 5.83 6.96
C SER A 265 -0.23 5.76 7.46
N ALA A 266 -1.16 5.29 6.62
CA ALA A 266 -2.57 5.19 6.96
C ALA A 266 -2.82 4.13 8.04
N ALA A 267 -2.14 2.98 7.97
CA ALA A 267 -2.25 1.91 8.96
C ALA A 267 -1.81 2.39 10.36
N CYS A 268 -0.70 3.12 10.46
CA CYS A 268 -0.25 3.69 11.73
C CYS A 268 -1.27 4.70 12.33
N LEU A 269 -1.84 5.59 11.50
CA LEU A 269 -2.91 6.50 11.97
C LEU A 269 -4.13 5.71 12.45
N ARG A 270 -4.53 4.68 11.69
CA ARG A 270 -5.65 3.81 12.08
C ARG A 270 -5.40 3.13 13.42
N ILE A 271 -4.20 2.58 13.65
CA ILE A 271 -3.83 1.90 14.90
C ILE A 271 -3.92 2.87 16.10
N LEU A 272 -3.53 4.14 15.94
CA LEU A 272 -3.71 5.18 16.95
C LEU A 272 -5.21 5.42 17.24
N LEU A 273 -6.02 5.57 16.20
CA LEU A 273 -7.47 5.76 16.33
C LEU A 273 -8.19 4.54 16.93
N ALA A 274 -7.73 3.32 16.63
CA ALA A 274 -8.24 2.09 17.22
C ALA A 274 -8.01 2.07 18.74
N GLU A 275 -6.86 2.55 19.22
CA GLU A 275 -6.61 2.70 20.66
C GLU A 275 -7.54 3.76 21.28
N VAL A 276 -7.83 4.86 20.58
CA VAL A 276 -8.86 5.83 21.01
C VAL A 276 -10.21 5.13 21.17
N GLY A 277 -10.65 4.38 20.15
CA GLY A 277 -11.90 3.63 20.19
C GLY A 277 -11.96 2.64 21.35
N ARG A 278 -10.88 1.89 21.60
CA ARG A 278 -10.78 0.99 22.76
C ARG A 278 -11.01 1.72 24.08
N ARG A 279 -10.44 2.91 24.26
CA ARG A 279 -10.58 3.70 25.50
C ARG A 279 -11.99 4.27 25.64
N LEU A 280 -12.54 4.84 24.57
CA LEU A 280 -13.90 5.37 24.56
C LEU A 280 -14.93 4.27 24.88
N SER A 281 -14.78 3.07 24.30
CA SER A 281 -15.63 1.92 24.61
C SER A 281 -15.49 1.49 26.07
N SER A 282 -14.25 1.43 26.61
CA SER A 282 -14.02 1.10 28.02
C SER A 282 -14.62 2.11 29.01
N HIS A 283 -14.80 3.37 28.58
CA HIS A 283 -15.46 4.42 29.34
C HIS A 283 -16.98 4.48 29.10
N GLY A 284 -17.53 3.62 28.24
CA GLY A 284 -18.95 3.58 27.91
C GLY A 284 -19.44 4.76 27.07
N VAL A 285 -18.54 5.46 26.38
CA VAL A 285 -18.87 6.59 25.49
C VAL A 285 -19.39 6.10 24.13
N ILE A 286 -18.86 4.97 23.66
CA ILE A 286 -19.31 4.25 22.46
C ILE A 286 -19.58 2.78 22.80
N ASN A 287 -20.32 2.06 21.95
CA ASN A 287 -20.75 0.70 22.25
C ASN A 287 -19.63 -0.32 22.01
N ASP A 288 -18.93 -0.20 20.88
CA ASP A 288 -17.79 -1.03 20.48
C ASP A 288 -16.57 -0.16 20.15
N SER A 289 -15.36 -0.70 20.27
CA SER A 289 -14.15 0.03 19.88
C SER A 289 -14.15 0.49 18.42
N ASP A 290 -14.74 -0.30 17.51
CA ASP A 290 -14.78 0.04 16.08
C ASP A 290 -15.80 1.16 15.76
N ASP A 291 -16.66 1.54 16.71
CA ASP A 291 -17.55 2.69 16.55
C ASP A 291 -16.78 4.00 16.34
N VAL A 292 -15.49 4.07 16.76
CA VAL A 292 -14.64 5.26 16.57
C VAL A 292 -14.47 5.65 15.11
N PHE A 293 -14.48 4.66 14.19
CA PHE A 293 -14.32 4.90 12.75
C PHE A 293 -15.59 5.45 12.08
N TYR A 294 -16.68 5.57 12.85
CA TYR A 294 -17.92 6.24 12.44
C TYR A 294 -18.06 7.62 13.10
N LEU A 295 -17.09 8.04 13.89
CA LEU A 295 -16.99 9.39 14.42
C LEU A 295 -16.10 10.24 13.51
N THR A 296 -16.35 11.55 13.52
CA THR A 296 -15.35 12.51 13.02
C THR A 296 -14.16 12.51 13.98
N LEU A 297 -12.99 12.91 13.47
CA LEU A 297 -11.79 13.03 14.29
C LEU A 297 -12.05 13.94 15.51
N ASP A 298 -12.64 15.11 15.31
CA ASP A 298 -12.94 16.07 16.38
C ASP A 298 -13.85 15.49 17.47
N GLU A 299 -14.89 14.73 17.09
CA GLU A 299 -15.78 14.05 18.04
C GLU A 299 -15.02 13.03 18.89
N ALA A 300 -14.19 12.19 18.26
CA ALA A 300 -13.39 11.17 18.96
C ALA A 300 -12.38 11.80 19.93
N LEU A 301 -11.69 12.87 19.51
CA LEU A 301 -10.68 13.53 20.35
C LEU A 301 -11.30 14.35 21.47
N THR A 302 -12.42 15.00 21.22
CA THR A 302 -13.17 15.73 22.26
C THR A 302 -13.66 14.76 23.33
N ALA A 303 -14.22 13.63 22.92
CA ALA A 303 -14.70 12.59 23.82
C ALA A 303 -13.57 12.00 24.69
N LEU A 304 -12.36 11.84 24.13
CA LEU A 304 -11.21 11.34 24.88
C LEU A 304 -10.66 12.40 25.87
N LYS A 305 -10.62 13.68 25.48
CA LYS A 305 -10.17 14.79 26.34
C LYS A 305 -11.07 15.00 27.55
N SER A 306 -12.37 14.79 27.39
CA SER A 306 -13.37 15.00 28.43
C SER A 306 -14.52 14.05 28.16
N PRO A 307 -14.60 12.90 28.88
CA PRO A 307 -15.70 11.95 28.73
C PRO A 307 -17.02 12.69 28.88
N THR A 308 -17.76 12.83 27.77
CA THR A 308 -19.00 13.59 27.74
C THR A 308 -20.13 12.74 28.34
N SER A 309 -21.23 13.38 28.72
CA SER A 309 -22.49 12.68 29.02
C SER A 309 -23.25 12.25 27.75
N GLU A 310 -22.71 12.52 26.56
CA GLU A 310 -23.35 12.21 25.29
C GLU A 310 -22.99 10.78 24.86
N ASN A 311 -24.01 9.98 24.55
CA ASN A 311 -23.82 8.62 24.03
C ASN A 311 -23.47 8.69 22.54
N LEU A 312 -22.18 8.66 22.23
CA LEU A 312 -21.69 8.64 20.84
C LEU A 312 -21.90 7.28 20.16
N GLY A 313 -22.24 6.23 20.92
CA GLY A 313 -22.55 4.91 20.38
C GLY A 313 -23.79 4.89 19.48
N ASP A 314 -24.82 5.67 19.83
CA ASP A 314 -26.03 5.80 18.99
C ASP A 314 -25.71 6.54 17.68
N LEU A 315 -24.89 7.59 17.75
CA LEU A 315 -24.43 8.34 16.57
C LEU A 315 -23.58 7.46 15.64
N ALA A 316 -22.64 6.70 16.19
CA ALA A 316 -21.82 5.77 15.42
C ALA A 316 -22.68 4.69 14.74
N THR A 317 -23.68 4.16 15.45
CA THR A 317 -24.64 3.18 14.90
C THR A 317 -25.45 3.78 13.74
N GLU A 318 -25.93 5.01 13.89
CA GLU A 318 -26.64 5.69 12.82
C GLU A 318 -25.76 5.88 11.57
N ARG A 319 -24.53 6.35 11.74
CA ARG A 319 -23.59 6.53 10.62
C ARG A 319 -23.14 5.22 9.99
N ARG A 320 -23.03 4.14 10.75
CA ARG A 320 -22.84 2.78 10.22
C ARG A 320 -23.97 2.38 9.30
N ASN A 321 -25.22 2.53 9.76
CA ASN A 321 -26.40 2.23 8.95
C ASN A 321 -26.47 3.10 7.68
N GLN A 322 -26.11 4.38 7.79
CA GLN A 322 -26.03 5.28 6.64
C GLN A 322 -24.98 4.80 5.62
N ARG A 323 -23.78 4.42 6.08
CA ARG A 323 -22.73 3.87 5.22
C ARG A 323 -23.18 2.58 4.52
N ASP A 324 -23.80 1.66 5.25
CA ASP A 324 -24.28 0.37 4.70
C ASP A 324 -25.40 0.55 3.66
N ALA A 325 -26.15 1.65 3.75
CA ALA A 325 -27.08 2.06 2.70
C ALA A 325 -26.33 2.68 1.51
N GLN A 326 -25.36 3.56 1.76
CA GLN A 326 -24.62 4.31 0.73
C GLN A 326 -23.66 3.44 -0.09
N ILE A 327 -23.05 2.40 0.48
CA ILE A 327 -22.13 1.51 -0.24
C ILE A 327 -22.78 0.74 -1.40
N LYS A 328 -24.13 0.70 -1.42
CA LYS A 328 -24.94 0.10 -2.50
C LYS A 328 -25.17 1.07 -3.67
N ILE A 329 -24.80 2.34 -3.51
CA ILE A 329 -24.96 3.37 -4.53
C ILE A 329 -23.68 3.42 -5.37
N ILE A 330 -23.83 3.34 -6.69
CA ILE A 330 -22.72 3.57 -7.61
C ILE A 330 -22.58 5.08 -7.80
N PRO A 331 -21.48 5.72 -7.36
CA PRO A 331 -21.30 7.15 -7.54
C PRO A 331 -21.23 7.49 -9.03
N PRO A 332 -21.86 8.59 -9.49
CA PRO A 332 -21.73 9.03 -10.87
C PRO A 332 -20.29 9.48 -11.14
N ALA A 333 -19.84 9.37 -12.39
CA ALA A 333 -18.50 9.81 -12.79
C ALA A 333 -18.29 11.33 -12.60
N PHE A 334 -19.36 12.12 -12.62
CA PHE A 334 -19.34 13.56 -12.43
C PHE A 334 -20.52 14.00 -11.56
N LEU A 335 -20.27 14.94 -10.65
CA LEU A 335 -21.29 15.71 -9.94
C LEU A 335 -21.32 17.11 -10.57
N GLY A 336 -22.54 17.60 -10.86
CA GLY A 336 -22.80 18.75 -11.73
C GLY A 336 -22.25 20.09 -11.30
#